data_AF-A0A0D0CTM2-F1
#
_entry.id   AF-A0A0D0CTM2-F1
#
_cell.length_a   1.000
_cell.length_b   1.000
_cell.length_c   1.000
_cell.angle_alpha   90.00
_cell.angle_beta   90.00
_cell.angle_gamma   90.00
#
_symmetry.space_group_name_H-M   'P 1'
#
loop_
_entity.id
_entity.type
_entity.pdbx_description
1 polymer ?
#
loop_
_entity_poly.entity_id
_entity_poly.type
_entity_poly.pdbx_seq_one_letter_code
_entity_poly.pdbx_strand_id
1 'polypeptide(L)'
;MCEIPHLRFIDAGLMLAYASTNKSLRGPRAGGVSASYLVEEEINLDNLFIKYIHNSDPTPLLEPHEPDYDIAQFLAFTQRVQYFKTGGLAYHQALKLNY
;
A
#
# COMPACT_ATOMS: atom_id res chain seq x y z
N MET A 1 -14.65 25.30 -7.43
CA MET A 1 -13.27 25.10 -7.90
C MET A 1 -13.04 23.60 -7.88
N CYS A 2 -12.35 23.04 -8.88
CA CYS A 2 -11.99 21.62 -8.87
C CYS A 2 -10.84 21.44 -7.89
N GLU A 3 -11.07 20.78 -6.76
CA GLU A 3 -10.01 20.43 -5.82
C GLU A 3 -9.36 19.13 -6.29
N ILE A 4 -8.04 19.17 -6.49
CA ILE A 4 -7.29 17.98 -6.89
C ILE A 4 -6.99 17.16 -5.63
N PRO A 5 -7.31 15.86 -5.61
CA PRO A 5 -6.97 14.99 -4.50
C PRO A 5 -5.46 14.94 -4.23
N HIS A 6 -5.07 15.10 -2.97
CA HIS A 6 -3.68 14.94 -2.52
C HIS A 6 -3.53 13.60 -1.80
N LEU A 7 -2.71 12.71 -2.37
CA LEU A 7 -2.54 11.34 -1.90
C LEU A 7 -1.05 11.02 -1.72
N ARG A 8 -0.73 10.19 -0.72
CA ARG A 8 0.62 9.67 -0.50
C ARG A 8 0.58 8.17 -0.25
N PHE A 9 1.67 7.49 -0.59
CA PHE A 9 1.90 6.14 -0.08
C PHE A 9 2.31 6.21 1.39
N ILE A 10 1.99 5.15 2.12
CA ILE A 10 2.42 4.97 3.50
C ILE A 10 3.82 4.36 3.51
N ASP A 11 4.57 4.64 4.57
CA ASP A 11 5.86 3.99 4.74
C ASP A 11 5.66 2.52 5.11
N ALA A 12 6.42 1.65 4.46
CA ALA A 12 6.42 0.21 4.70
C ALA A 12 7.85 -0.32 4.87
N GLY A 13 8.00 -1.36 5.69
CA GLY A 13 9.28 -1.96 6.02
C GLY A 13 9.21 -3.48 6.17
N LEU A 14 10.39 -4.11 6.19
CA LEU A 14 10.54 -5.54 6.45
C LEU A 14 11.10 -5.75 7.86
N MET A 15 10.31 -6.37 8.74
CA MET A 15 10.75 -6.78 10.07
C MET A 15 11.18 -8.25 10.04
N LEU A 16 12.42 -8.52 10.46
CA LEU A 16 12.95 -9.87 10.59
C LEU A 16 13.08 -10.24 12.07
N ALA A 17 12.35 -11.26 12.49
CA ALA A 17 12.50 -11.86 13.80
C ALA A 17 13.56 -12.96 13.73
N TYR A 18 14.49 -12.98 14.67
CA TYR A 18 15.57 -13.97 14.74
C TYR A 18 15.36 -14.87 15.95
N ALA A 19 15.48 -16.19 15.77
CA ALA A 19 15.46 -17.12 16.87
C ALA A 19 16.79 -17.08 17.63
N SER A 20 16.73 -17.10 18.96
CA SER A 20 17.92 -17.34 19.79
C SER A 20 18.40 -18.78 19.59
N THR A 21 19.63 -18.98 19.09
CA THR A 21 20.28 -20.29 19.23
C THR A 21 20.78 -20.43 20.66
N ASN A 22 20.41 -21.52 21.34
CA ASN A 22 20.91 -21.87 22.66
C ASN A 22 22.44 -21.68 22.74
N LYS A 23 22.91 -21.12 23.86
CA LYS A 23 24.33 -20.86 24.14
C LYS A 23 25.16 -22.12 23.86
N SER A 24 25.85 -22.14 22.73
CA SER A 24 26.91 -23.10 22.47
C SER A 24 28.15 -22.69 23.29
N LEU A 25 28.95 -23.66 23.71
CA LEU A 25 30.24 -23.48 24.40
C LEU A 25 31.23 -22.53 23.67
N ARG A 26 30.93 -22.08 22.44
CA ARG A 26 31.77 -21.21 21.60
C ARG A 26 31.24 -19.77 21.42
N GLY A 27 30.29 -19.33 22.25
CA GLY A 27 29.78 -17.94 22.25
C GLY A 27 28.46 -17.74 21.49
N PRO A 28 27.90 -16.52 21.47
CA PRO A 28 26.63 -16.24 20.81
C PRO A 28 26.80 -16.39 19.29
N ARG A 29 26.08 -17.34 18.68
CA ARG A 29 25.84 -17.33 17.23
C ARG A 29 24.55 -16.56 16.99
N ALA A 30 24.54 -15.67 15.99
CA ALA A 30 23.29 -15.13 15.49
C ALA A 30 22.46 -16.33 14.96
N GLY A 31 21.31 -16.59 15.57
CA GLY A 31 20.42 -17.62 15.07
C GLY A 31 19.76 -17.19 13.77
N GLY A 32 19.20 -18.15 13.03
CA GLY A 32 18.52 -17.85 11.76
C GLY A 32 17.29 -16.96 11.94
N VAL A 33 16.86 -16.32 10.85
CA VAL A 33 15.55 -15.65 10.79
C VAL A 33 14.47 -16.71 11.06
N SER A 34 13.66 -16.47 12.09
CA SER A 34 12.53 -17.34 12.44
C SER A 34 11.23 -16.88 11.81
N ALA A 35 11.07 -15.58 11.56
CA ALA A 35 9.91 -15.02 10.88
C ALA A 35 10.25 -13.70 10.19
N SER A 36 9.46 -13.36 9.17
CA SER A 36 9.52 -12.10 8.46
C SER A 36 8.12 -11.50 8.37
N TYR A 37 8.00 -10.21 8.62
CA TYR A 37 6.74 -9.47 8.60
C TYR A 37 6.90 -8.22 7.75
N LEU A 38 5.84 -7.86 7.03
CA LEU A 38 5.68 -6.51 6.52
C LEU A 38 5.11 -5.65 7.64
N VAL A 39 5.72 -4.50 7.87
CA VAL A 39 5.28 -3.50 8.84
C VAL A 39 4.98 -2.21 8.09
N GLU A 40 3.89 -1.55 8.44
CA GLU A 40 3.40 -0.36 7.76
C GLU A 40 3.16 0.75 8.79
N GLU A 41 3.15 2.01 8.35
CA GLU A 41 2.75 3.15 9.17
C GLU A 41 1.36 2.91 9.79
N GLU A 42 1.23 3.16 11.10
CA GLU A 42 -0.08 3.12 11.76
C GLU A 42 -0.92 4.29 11.27
N ILE A 43 -2.13 3.97 10.80
CA ILE A 43 -3.06 4.97 10.27
C ILE A 43 -4.27 4.98 11.18
N ASN A 44 -4.72 6.16 11.57
CA ASN A 44 -5.82 6.30 12.51
C ASN A 44 -7.12 5.77 11.87
N LEU A 45 -7.60 4.63 12.37
CA LEU A 45 -8.67 3.81 11.78
C LEU A 45 -10.09 4.28 12.13
N ASP A 46 -10.24 5.47 12.71
CA ASP A 46 -11.56 6.08 12.92
C ASP A 46 -12.35 6.22 11.59
N ASN A 47 -11.64 6.21 10.45
CA ASN A 47 -12.19 6.13 9.10
C ASN A 47 -11.97 4.73 8.47
N LEU A 48 -13.02 4.19 7.83
CA LEU A 48 -12.96 2.89 7.14
C LEU A 48 -11.89 2.87 6.03
N PHE A 49 -11.25 1.71 5.86
CA PHE A 49 -10.38 1.42 4.72
C PHE A 49 -11.21 1.23 3.44
N ILE A 50 -11.04 2.09 2.44
CA ILE A 50 -11.81 2.07 1.20
C ILE A 50 -10.92 1.61 0.03
N LYS A 51 -11.40 0.61 -0.69
CA LYS A 51 -10.81 0.19 -1.96
C LYS A 51 -11.51 0.93 -3.10
N TYR A 52 -10.77 1.78 -3.81
CA TYR A 52 -11.33 2.64 -4.85
C TYR A 52 -11.33 2.02 -6.25
N ILE A 53 -10.39 1.10 -6.53
CA ILE A 53 -10.19 0.51 -7.86
C ILE A 53 -9.87 -0.99 -7.74
N HIS A 54 -10.31 -1.78 -8.71
CA HIS A 54 -9.98 -3.20 -8.78
C HIS A 54 -8.56 -3.42 -9.33
N ASN A 55 -7.89 -4.49 -8.90
CA ASN A 55 -6.48 -4.73 -9.29
C ASN A 55 -6.33 -5.03 -10.79
N SER A 56 -7.38 -5.54 -11.43
CA SER A 56 -7.39 -5.93 -12.84
C SER A 56 -8.24 -5.03 -13.73
N ASP A 57 -8.94 -4.04 -13.16
CA ASP A 57 -9.86 -3.17 -13.89
C ASP A 57 -9.69 -1.74 -13.37
N PRO A 58 -9.27 -0.79 -14.23
CA PRO A 58 -9.06 0.60 -13.84
C PRO A 58 -10.37 1.38 -13.61
N THR A 59 -11.53 0.74 -13.77
CA THR A 59 -12.83 1.37 -13.51
C THR A 59 -12.98 1.67 -12.01
N PRO A 60 -13.35 2.91 -11.62
CA PRO A 60 -13.73 3.24 -10.26
C PRO A 60 -14.77 2.26 -9.72
N LEU A 61 -14.57 1.79 -8.48
CA LEU A 61 -15.55 0.97 -7.78
C LEU A 61 -16.72 1.80 -7.22
N LEU A 62 -16.50 3.10 -7.06
CA LEU A 62 -17.52 4.03 -6.61
C LEU A 62 -18.35 4.55 -7.78
N GLU A 63 -19.62 4.80 -7.53
CA GLU A 63 -20.55 5.46 -8.45
C GLU A 63 -20.41 6.99 -8.37
N PRO A 64 -20.80 7.75 -9.42
CA PRO A 64 -20.60 9.20 -9.48
C PRO A 64 -21.25 10.04 -8.35
N HIS A 65 -22.21 9.46 -7.63
CA HIS A 65 -22.94 10.10 -6.55
C HIS A 65 -22.41 9.71 -5.15
N GLU A 66 -21.46 8.77 -5.09
CA GLU A 66 -20.85 8.34 -3.85
C GLU A 66 -19.77 9.33 -3.40
N PRO A 67 -19.60 9.53 -2.08
CA PRO A 67 -18.49 10.31 -1.56
C PRO A 67 -17.16 9.74 -2.05
N ASP A 68 -16.15 10.60 -2.22
CA ASP A 68 -14.82 10.24 -2.70
C ASP A 68 -14.74 9.67 -4.14
N TYR A 69 -15.81 9.75 -4.93
CA TYR A 69 -15.77 9.35 -6.34
C TYR A 69 -14.67 10.07 -7.14
N ASP A 70 -14.43 11.36 -6.86
CA ASP A 70 -13.37 12.15 -7.48
C ASP A 70 -11.97 11.59 -7.18
N ILE A 71 -11.77 10.99 -6.00
CA ILE A 71 -10.53 10.27 -5.65
C ILE A 71 -10.42 9.01 -6.49
N ALA A 72 -11.50 8.25 -6.65
CA ALA A 72 -11.50 7.05 -7.49
C ALA A 72 -11.16 7.37 -8.94
N GLN A 73 -11.72 8.46 -9.50
CA GLN A 73 -11.40 8.92 -10.85
C GLN A 73 -9.94 9.37 -10.97
N PHE A 74 -9.45 10.14 -10.01
CA PHE A 74 -8.05 10.59 -9.98
C PHE A 74 -7.07 9.41 -9.96
N LEU A 75 -7.38 8.38 -9.18
CA LEU A 75 -6.57 7.17 -9.08
C LEU A 75 -6.59 6.36 -10.38
N ALA A 76 -7.75 6.24 -11.04
CA ALA A 76 -7.90 5.53 -12.32
C ALA A 76 -7.09 6.23 -13.42
N PHE A 77 -7.15 7.56 -13.45
CA PHE A 77 -6.32 8.38 -14.32
C PHE A 77 -4.82 8.14 -14.04
N THR A 78 -4.41 8.15 -12.78
CA THR A 78 -3.00 7.96 -12.38
C THR A 78 -2.48 6.59 -12.80
N GLN A 79 -3.27 5.52 -12.64
CA GLN A 79 -2.92 4.17 -13.08
C GLN A 79 -2.65 4.13 -14.59
N ARG A 80 -3.48 4.80 -15.40
CA ARG A 80 -3.29 4.88 -16.85
C ARG A 80 -2.04 5.69 -17.22
N VAL A 81 -1.77 6.78 -16.53
CA VAL A 81 -0.54 7.58 -16.71
C VAL A 81 0.69 6.74 -16.39
N GLN A 82 0.68 5.97 -15.31
CA GLN A 82 1.79 5.08 -14.94
C GLN A 82 2.03 4.03 -16.02
N TYR A 83 0.99 3.34 -16.47
CA TYR A 83 1.09 2.35 -17.54
C TYR A 83 1.72 2.93 -18.80
N PHE A 84 1.29 4.13 -19.21
CA PHE A 84 1.89 4.80 -20.37
C PHE A 84 3.37 5.16 -20.13
N LYS A 85 3.70 5.73 -18.96
CA LYS A 85 5.06 6.14 -18.62
C LYS A 85 6.04 4.97 -18.50
N THR A 86 5.57 3.78 -18.14
CA THR A 86 6.39 2.57 -18.06
C THR A 86 6.47 1.80 -19.38
N GLY A 87 5.93 2.34 -20.47
CA GLY A 87 5.89 1.64 -21.76
C GLY A 87 4.99 0.39 -21.74
N GLY A 88 4.00 0.37 -20.86
CA GLY A 88 3.08 -0.75 -20.68
C GLY A 88 3.59 -1.87 -19.77
N LEU A 89 4.71 -1.65 -19.06
CA LEU A 89 5.34 -2.70 -18.24
C LEU A 89 4.79 -2.76 -16.81
N ALA A 90 4.33 -1.64 -16.27
CA ALA A 90 3.89 -1.58 -14.88
C ALA A 90 2.89 -0.45 -14.62
N TYR A 91 2.00 -0.73 -13.66
CA TYR A 91 1.13 0.25 -13.00
C TYR A 91 0.96 -0.17 -11.54
N HIS A 92 0.66 0.79 -10.68
CA HIS A 92 0.34 0.54 -9.28
C HIS A 92 -1.15 0.70 -9.06
N GLN A 93 -1.72 -0.20 -8.26
CA GLN A 93 -3.11 -0.16 -7.83
C GLN A 93 -3.29 0.82 -6.66
N ALA A 94 -4.47 1.43 -6.57
CA ALA A 94 -4.75 2.43 -5.57
C ALA A 94 -5.63 1.88 -4.44
N LEU A 95 -5.02 1.76 -3.27
CA LEU A 95 -5.70 1.64 -1.98
C LEU A 95 -5.46 2.95 -1.25
N LYS A 96 -6.51 3.59 -0.75
CA LYS A 96 -6.36 4.77 0.08
C LYS A 96 -6.99 4.51 1.45
N LEU A 97 -6.28 4.95 2.47
CA LEU A 97 -6.80 5.24 3.79
C LEU A 97 -7.09 6.74 3.90
N ASN A 98 -8.26 7.09 4.43
CA ASN A 98 -8.67 8.48 4.62
C ASN A 98 -7.90 9.09 5.80
N TYR A 99 -7.19 10.20 5.55
CA TYR A 99 -6.56 11.07 6.55
C TYR A 99 -7.47 12.26 6.83
#